data_AF-A0A928BMN6-F1
#
_entry.id   AF-A0A928BMN6-F1
#
_cell.length_a   1.000
_cell.length_b   1.000
_cell.length_c   1.000
_cell.angle_alpha   90.00
_cell.angle_beta   90.00
_cell.angle_gamma   90.00
#
_symmetry.space_group_name_H-M   'P 1'
#
loop_
_entity.id
_entity.type
_entity.pdbx_description
1 polymer ?
#
loop_
_entity_poly.entity_id
_entity_poly.type
_entity_poly.pdbx_seq_one_letter_code
_entity_poly.pdbx_strand_id
1 'polypeptide(L)'
;MIKNYYLLFIICLFPLGASAQETFTQHLTRPVAGEGTVVLHQDAEIEALVNSPAVHTANHSNTVKPVHQGHTETDSTSLAADPMREVHSSHRSQMVGYRIQVYAGGNSRKSKSEAHYMGNLVRSNFGNEMAVYTSFISPRWVCRVGDFKSREEAAEQLRKMRATQKFSEASIVKSKIYVYY
;
A
#
# COMPACT_ATOMS: atom_id res chain seq x y z
N MET A 1 7.55 52.74 56.90
CA MET A 1 8.09 51.86 55.83
C MET A 1 7.76 50.42 56.21
N ILE A 2 7.51 49.54 55.22
CA ILE A 2 7.07 48.12 55.34
C ILE A 2 5.54 47.95 55.24
N LYS A 3 5.03 48.01 54.02
CA LYS A 3 3.76 47.44 53.55
C LYS A 3 3.90 47.28 52.03
N ASN A 4 4.45 46.15 51.54
CA ASN A 4 4.22 45.68 50.15
C ASN A 4 4.80 44.30 49.75
N TYR A 5 5.34 43.49 50.65
CA TYR A 5 6.03 42.24 50.23
C TYR A 5 5.14 41.00 50.13
N TYR A 6 3.92 41.02 50.70
CA TYR A 6 3.03 39.84 50.71
C TYR A 6 2.30 39.59 49.39
N LEU A 7 2.14 40.62 48.54
CA LEU A 7 1.43 40.48 47.27
C LEU A 7 2.29 39.86 46.15
N LEU A 8 3.61 39.83 46.31
CA LEU A 8 4.54 39.21 45.35
C LEU A 8 4.77 37.71 45.60
N PHE A 9 4.36 37.15 46.74
CA PHE A 9 4.59 35.74 47.07
C PHE A 9 3.45 34.79 46.62
N ILE A 10 2.29 35.32 46.23
CA ILE A 10 1.10 34.51 45.87
C ILE A 10 1.07 34.13 44.36
N ILE A 11 1.91 34.73 43.52
CA ILE A 11 1.89 34.51 42.06
C ILE A 11 2.75 33.30 41.61
N CYS A 12 3.60 32.75 42.49
CA CYS A 12 4.51 31.64 42.12
C CYS A 12 3.98 30.22 42.43
N LEU A 13 2.71 30.05 42.81
CA LEU A 13 2.12 28.74 43.09
C LEU A 13 1.05 28.31 42.07
N PHE A 14 1.17 28.75 40.82
CA PHE A 14 0.42 28.16 39.72
C PHE A 14 1.27 27.04 39.09
N PRO A 15 0.82 25.77 39.11
CA PRO A 15 1.51 24.74 38.35
C PRO A 15 1.43 25.12 36.87
N LEU A 16 2.60 25.20 36.21
CA LEU A 16 2.70 25.20 34.75
C LEU A 16 2.11 23.87 34.26
N GLY A 17 0.80 23.86 34.00
CA GLY A 17 0.17 22.78 33.25
C GLY A 17 0.64 22.88 31.81
N ALA A 18 1.59 22.03 31.41
CA ALA A 18 1.89 21.80 30.02
C ALA A 18 0.70 21.06 29.40
N SER A 19 -0.30 21.79 28.89
CA SER A 19 -1.33 21.22 28.05
C SER A 19 -0.69 20.82 26.72
N ALA A 20 -0.31 19.55 26.61
CA ALA A 20 0.01 18.94 25.33
C ALA A 20 -1.25 19.04 24.44
N GLN A 21 -1.14 19.73 23.32
CA GLN A 21 -2.22 19.85 22.36
C GLN A 21 -2.47 18.46 21.76
N GLU A 22 -3.68 17.90 21.91
CA GLU A 22 -4.01 16.59 21.33
C GLU A 22 -3.85 16.67 19.80
N THR A 23 -3.07 15.76 19.23
CA THR A 23 -2.86 15.71 17.79
C THR A 23 -4.10 15.14 17.08
N PHE A 24 -4.29 15.47 15.81
CA PHE A 24 -5.48 15.02 15.06
C PHE A 24 -5.58 13.48 15.03
N THR A 25 -4.45 12.80 14.84
CA THR A 25 -4.37 11.33 14.86
C THR A 25 -4.69 10.73 16.22
N GLN A 26 -4.35 11.43 17.30
CA GLN A 26 -4.63 11.00 18.67
C GLN A 26 -6.11 11.15 19.02
N HIS A 27 -6.77 12.20 18.53
CA HIS A 27 -8.22 12.36 18.69
C HIS A 27 -9.01 11.22 17.99
N LEU A 28 -8.52 10.73 16.85
CA LEU A 28 -9.17 9.64 16.10
C LEU A 28 -9.00 8.26 16.74
N THR A 29 -7.93 8.06 17.50
CA THR A 29 -7.59 6.75 18.11
C THR A 29 -8.01 6.67 19.59
N ARG A 30 -8.62 7.73 20.11
CA ARG A 30 -9.10 7.79 21.48
C ARG A 30 -10.23 6.77 21.69
N PRO A 31 -10.10 5.84 22.66
CA PRO A 31 -11.18 4.92 22.97
C PRO A 31 -12.32 5.65 23.68
N VAL A 32 -13.54 5.55 23.15
CA VAL A 32 -14.76 6.06 23.75
C VAL A 32 -15.62 4.89 24.22
N ALA A 33 -16.11 4.94 25.46
CA ALA A 33 -16.90 3.86 26.04
C ALA A 33 -18.23 3.69 25.28
N GLY A 34 -18.53 2.45 24.86
CA GLY A 34 -19.71 2.14 24.04
C GLY A 34 -19.47 2.20 22.52
N GLU A 35 -18.29 2.64 22.08
CA GLU A 35 -17.88 2.67 20.68
C GLU A 35 -16.72 1.70 20.40
N GLY A 36 -16.50 1.38 19.12
CA GLY A 36 -15.41 0.50 18.69
C GLY A 36 -14.03 1.17 18.82
N THR A 37 -12.98 0.39 19.09
CA THR A 37 -11.61 0.91 19.17
C THR A 37 -11.01 1.09 17.77
N VAL A 38 -10.60 2.32 17.45
CA VAL A 38 -9.94 2.66 16.19
C VAL A 38 -8.42 2.54 16.35
N VAL A 39 -7.78 1.68 15.54
CA VAL A 39 -6.32 1.47 15.54
C VAL A 39 -5.73 1.97 14.24
N LEU A 40 -4.84 2.96 14.31
CA LEU A 40 -4.17 3.57 13.16
C LEU A 40 -2.78 2.95 12.96
N HIS A 41 -2.50 2.47 11.75
CA HIS A 41 -1.18 1.98 11.36
C HIS A 41 -0.65 2.85 10.23
N GLN A 42 0.15 3.86 10.57
CA GLN A 42 0.77 4.80 9.64
C GLN A 42 2.25 4.94 9.93
N ASP A 43 3.02 5.32 8.91
CA ASP A 43 4.44 5.63 9.04
C ASP A 43 4.63 6.98 9.75
N ALA A 44 5.71 7.10 10.53
CA ALA A 44 5.99 8.28 11.36
C ALA A 44 6.09 9.59 10.55
N GLU A 45 6.49 9.52 9.28
CA GLU A 45 6.58 10.69 8.39
C GLU A 45 5.19 11.26 8.05
N ILE A 46 4.18 10.39 7.91
CA ILE A 46 2.79 10.78 7.64
C ILE A 46 2.17 11.40 8.91
N GLU A 47 2.45 10.82 10.07
CA GLU A 47 2.01 11.35 11.36
C GLU A 47 2.55 12.76 11.61
N ALA A 48 3.82 13.00 11.30
CA ALA A 48 4.44 14.32 11.42
C ALA A 48 3.83 15.34 10.45
N LEU A 49 3.54 14.92 9.20
CA LEU A 49 2.93 15.77 8.19
C LEU A 49 1.49 16.20 8.58
N VAL A 50 0.71 15.30 9.17
CA VAL A 50 -0.69 15.55 9.52
C VAL A 50 -0.84 16.44 10.77
N ASN A 51 0.14 16.42 11.66
CA ASN A 51 0.07 17.08 12.97
C ASN A 51 0.92 18.36 13.07
N SER A 52 1.57 18.79 11.99
CA SER A 52 2.39 20.01 11.97
C SER A 52 1.56 21.25 11.61
N PRO A 53 1.64 22.36 12.38
CA PRO A 53 0.98 23.60 12.04
C PRO A 53 1.78 24.33 10.94
N ALA A 54 1.15 24.46 9.77
CA ALA A 54 1.54 25.30 8.62
C ALA A 54 2.87 24.98 7.90
N VAL A 55 2.77 24.20 6.81
CA VAL A 55 3.63 24.39 5.62
C VAL A 55 2.75 24.43 4.39
N HIS A 56 2.41 25.65 3.95
CA HIS A 56 1.92 25.89 2.59
C HIS A 56 2.92 26.82 1.89
N THR A 57 3.37 26.38 0.70
CA THR A 57 4.16 27.08 -0.36
C THR A 57 5.69 26.93 -0.21
N ALA A 58 6.48 26.44 -1.18
CA ALA A 58 6.27 25.73 -2.44
C ALA A 58 7.60 25.07 -2.83
N ASN A 59 7.56 23.86 -3.37
CA ASN A 59 8.45 23.43 -4.44
C ASN A 59 7.71 22.40 -5.28
N HIS A 60 7.30 22.83 -6.46
CA HIS A 60 6.60 22.02 -7.44
C HIS A 60 7.63 21.23 -8.24
N SER A 61 7.65 19.91 -8.06
CA SER A 61 7.98 18.98 -9.14
C SER A 61 7.02 17.80 -9.06
N ASN A 62 5.94 17.94 -9.83
CA ASN A 62 5.04 16.92 -10.37
C ASN A 62 4.88 15.61 -9.58
N THR A 63 3.76 15.46 -8.86
CA THR A 63 2.91 14.25 -8.91
C THR A 63 1.51 14.62 -8.45
N VAL A 64 0.56 14.62 -9.39
CA VAL A 64 -0.85 14.92 -9.18
C VAL A 64 -1.56 13.74 -8.48
N LYS A 65 -2.29 14.07 -7.41
CA LYS A 65 -3.29 13.29 -6.65
C LYS A 65 -4.63 13.16 -7.45
N PRO A 66 -5.80 12.67 -6.94
CA PRO A 66 -6.16 11.62 -5.94
C PRO A 66 -7.41 10.74 -6.35
N VAL A 67 -7.92 9.95 -5.38
CA VAL A 67 -9.34 9.49 -5.11
C VAL A 67 -9.76 8.13 -5.77
N HIS A 68 -10.43 7.14 -5.16
CA HIS A 68 -11.37 7.01 -4.02
C HIS A 68 -11.37 5.59 -3.38
N GLN A 69 -11.69 5.48 -2.09
CA GLN A 69 -12.20 4.27 -1.41
C GLN A 69 -13.71 4.08 -1.71
N GLY A 70 -14.23 2.85 -1.72
CA GLY A 70 -15.67 2.63 -1.59
C GLY A 70 -16.12 1.20 -1.91
N HIS A 71 -16.76 0.55 -0.94
CA HIS A 71 -17.34 -0.79 -0.99
C HIS A 71 -18.54 -0.92 -1.96
N THR A 72 -18.74 -2.12 -2.52
CA THR A 72 -20.06 -2.79 -2.55
C THR A 72 -19.91 -4.27 -2.92
N GLU A 73 -20.31 -5.16 -2.00
CA GLU A 73 -20.89 -6.45 -2.37
C GLU A 73 -22.35 -6.19 -2.73
N THR A 74 -22.79 -6.56 -3.95
CA THR A 74 -24.10 -7.17 -4.25
C THR A 74 -24.23 -7.44 -5.75
N ASP A 75 -24.33 -8.73 -6.06
CA ASP A 75 -25.26 -9.41 -6.97
C ASP A 75 -25.99 -8.66 -8.12
N SER A 76 -25.97 -9.30 -9.30
CA SER A 76 -26.97 -9.32 -10.38
C SER A 76 -27.50 -8.03 -11.06
N THR A 77 -27.21 -7.95 -12.38
CA THR A 77 -28.19 -7.76 -13.49
C THR A 77 -28.87 -6.40 -13.78
N SER A 78 -28.55 -5.89 -14.98
CA SER A 78 -29.43 -5.28 -16.03
C SER A 78 -29.50 -3.75 -16.27
N LEU A 79 -29.16 -3.44 -17.54
CA LEU A 79 -29.79 -2.50 -18.49
C LEU A 79 -29.63 -0.98 -18.30
N ALA A 80 -28.68 -0.40 -19.04
CA ALA A 80 -28.96 0.71 -19.97
C ALA A 80 -27.89 0.75 -21.06
N ALA A 81 -28.32 0.76 -22.31
CA ALA A 81 -27.51 0.68 -23.50
C ALA A 81 -26.85 2.03 -23.86
N ASP A 82 -25.59 1.97 -24.30
CA ASP A 82 -24.96 3.02 -25.12
C ASP A 82 -24.11 2.32 -26.20
N PRO A 83 -24.14 2.75 -27.48
CA PRO A 83 -23.86 1.88 -28.62
C PRO A 83 -22.38 1.87 -29.04
N MET A 84 -21.94 0.68 -29.46
CA MET A 84 -20.84 0.44 -30.40
C MET A 84 -19.47 1.05 -30.04
N ARG A 85 -18.82 0.51 -29.00
CA ARG A 85 -17.37 0.24 -29.15
C ARG A 85 -17.25 -1.18 -29.66
N GLU A 86 -16.81 -1.31 -30.91
CA GLU A 86 -16.43 -2.57 -31.53
C GLU A 86 -15.29 -3.19 -30.70
N VAL A 87 -15.68 -4.00 -29.71
CA VAL A 87 -14.76 -4.78 -28.91
C VAL A 87 -14.30 -5.91 -29.80
N HIS A 88 -13.13 -5.76 -30.41
CA HIS A 88 -12.33 -6.91 -30.82
C HIS A 88 -12.20 -7.80 -29.57
N SER A 89 -13.08 -8.79 -29.45
CA SER A 89 -13.04 -9.78 -28.38
C SER A 89 -11.82 -10.65 -28.65
N SER A 90 -10.65 -10.14 -28.24
CA SER A 90 -9.46 -10.97 -28.12
C SER A 90 -9.87 -12.14 -27.24
N HIS A 91 -9.84 -13.33 -27.82
CA HIS A 91 -10.31 -14.53 -27.16
C HIS A 91 -9.32 -14.85 -26.06
N ARG A 92 -9.63 -14.45 -24.83
CA ARG A 92 -8.80 -14.71 -23.66
C ARG A 92 -8.92 -16.18 -23.29
N SER A 93 -7.98 -16.99 -23.76
CA SER A 93 -7.94 -18.42 -23.42
C SER A 93 -7.05 -18.65 -22.20
N GLN A 94 -7.53 -19.51 -21.29
CA GLN A 94 -6.71 -19.98 -20.17
C GLN A 94 -5.84 -21.13 -20.63
N MET A 95 -4.54 -21.04 -20.36
CA MET A 95 -3.63 -22.16 -20.60
C MET A 95 -2.68 -22.38 -19.43
N VAL A 96 -2.08 -23.56 -19.40
CA VAL A 96 -0.99 -23.87 -18.48
C VAL A 96 0.28 -23.19 -19.00
N GLY A 97 0.85 -22.31 -18.18
CA GLY A 97 2.10 -21.63 -18.46
C GLY A 97 2.96 -21.49 -17.20
N TYR A 98 3.79 -20.46 -17.19
CA TYR A 98 4.78 -20.24 -16.14
C TYR A 98 4.75 -18.79 -15.66
N ARG A 99 5.02 -18.61 -14.37
CA ARG A 99 5.25 -17.31 -13.74
C ARG A 99 6.52 -17.37 -12.90
N ILE A 100 7.14 -16.24 -12.67
CA ILE A 100 8.29 -16.14 -11.77
C ILE A 100 7.77 -15.73 -10.39
N GLN A 101 7.98 -16.57 -9.38
CA GLN A 101 7.74 -16.23 -7.98
C GLN A 101 8.94 -15.46 -7.44
N VAL A 102 8.72 -14.21 -7.06
CA VAL A 102 9.77 -13.32 -6.52
C VAL A 102 9.76 -13.25 -5.01
N TYR A 103 8.65 -13.62 -4.37
CA TYR A 103 8.52 -13.62 -2.92
C TYR A 103 7.49 -14.65 -2.45
N ALA A 104 7.77 -15.26 -1.30
CA ALA A 104 6.86 -16.16 -0.61
C ALA A 104 7.05 -16.10 0.91
N GLY A 105 6.19 -15.36 1.61
CA GLY A 105 6.24 -15.15 3.06
C GLY A 105 5.24 -15.97 3.87
N GLY A 106 5.10 -15.69 5.17
CA GLY A 106 4.10 -16.32 6.04
C GLY A 106 2.72 -15.64 6.00
N ASN A 107 1.88 -15.92 7.00
CA ASN A 107 0.57 -15.27 7.21
C ASN A 107 0.68 -14.06 8.17
N SER A 108 1.51 -13.08 7.84
CA SER A 108 1.66 -11.87 8.67
C SER A 108 1.43 -10.60 7.85
N ARG A 109 1.07 -9.51 8.54
CA ARG A 109 1.00 -8.17 7.91
C ARG A 109 2.34 -7.77 7.31
N LYS A 110 3.45 -8.06 8.01
CA LYS A 110 4.81 -7.88 7.47
C LYS A 110 4.97 -8.61 6.14
N SER A 111 4.54 -9.87 6.06
CA SER A 111 4.65 -10.66 4.84
C SER A 111 3.78 -10.12 3.70
N LYS A 112 2.61 -9.55 4.01
CA LYS A 112 1.78 -8.82 3.04
C LYS A 112 2.54 -7.62 2.48
N SER A 113 3.07 -6.77 3.35
CA SER A 113 3.82 -5.56 2.96
C SER A 113 5.05 -5.91 2.12
N GLU A 114 5.83 -6.92 2.50
CA GLU A 114 6.98 -7.40 1.72
C GLU A 114 6.57 -7.94 0.35
N ALA A 115 5.45 -8.68 0.24
CA ALA A 115 4.95 -9.16 -1.05
C ALA A 115 4.58 -8.02 -2.00
N HIS A 116 3.95 -6.95 -1.48
CA HIS A 116 3.66 -5.75 -2.25
C HIS A 116 4.92 -4.97 -2.61
N TYR A 117 5.85 -4.81 -1.66
CA TYR A 117 7.14 -4.16 -1.88
C TYR A 117 7.91 -4.86 -3.01
N MET A 118 7.99 -6.19 -2.99
CA MET A 118 8.63 -6.98 -4.05
C MET A 118 7.95 -6.79 -5.41
N GLY A 119 6.62 -6.74 -5.43
CA GLY A 119 5.86 -6.44 -6.64
C GLY A 119 6.17 -5.05 -7.21
N ASN A 120 6.23 -4.03 -6.35
CA ASN A 120 6.61 -2.67 -6.74
C ASN A 120 8.06 -2.61 -7.25
N LEU A 121 8.97 -3.32 -6.59
CA LEU A 121 10.36 -3.41 -7.00
C LEU A 121 10.50 -3.99 -8.40
N VAL A 122 9.71 -5.02 -8.75
CA VAL A 122 9.69 -5.56 -10.12
C VAL A 122 9.24 -4.48 -11.11
N ARG A 123 8.14 -3.77 -10.84
CA ARG A 123 7.66 -2.69 -11.71
C ARG A 123 8.71 -1.58 -11.90
N SER A 124 9.46 -1.23 -10.84
CA SER A 124 10.51 -0.22 -10.93
C SER A 124 11.72 -0.65 -11.76
N ASN A 125 12.10 -1.95 -11.76
CA ASN A 125 13.28 -2.43 -12.48
C ASN A 125 12.96 -2.93 -13.91
N PHE A 126 11.75 -3.44 -14.15
CA PHE A 126 11.33 -4.09 -15.39
C PHE A 126 10.14 -3.39 -16.09
N GLY A 127 9.72 -2.23 -15.58
CA GLY A 127 8.59 -1.48 -16.12
C GLY A 127 7.25 -2.22 -16.01
N ASN A 128 6.29 -1.79 -16.83
CA ASN A 128 4.95 -2.40 -16.92
C ASN A 128 4.89 -3.56 -17.92
N GLU A 129 6.04 -4.04 -18.41
CA GLU A 129 6.11 -5.15 -19.36
C GLU A 129 5.65 -6.48 -18.72
N MET A 130 5.87 -6.63 -17.42
CA MET A 130 5.49 -7.83 -16.67
C MET A 130 4.32 -7.53 -15.73
N ALA A 131 3.24 -8.30 -15.86
CA ALA A 131 2.14 -8.26 -14.89
C ALA A 131 2.60 -8.79 -13.52
N VAL A 132 2.14 -8.16 -12.44
CA VAL A 132 2.49 -8.51 -11.06
C VAL A 132 1.25 -8.99 -10.32
N TYR A 133 1.33 -10.19 -9.76
CA TYR A 133 0.28 -10.89 -9.03
C TYR A 133 0.68 -11.07 -7.57
N THR A 134 0.23 -10.17 -6.70
CA THR A 134 0.36 -10.33 -5.26
C THR A 134 -0.92 -10.97 -4.73
N SER A 135 -0.82 -12.16 -4.14
CA SER A 135 -1.99 -12.91 -3.65
C SER A 135 -1.66 -13.67 -2.37
N PHE A 136 -2.68 -13.85 -1.53
CA PHE A 136 -2.60 -14.74 -0.39
C PHE A 136 -3.04 -16.14 -0.83
N ILE A 137 -2.10 -17.07 -0.91
CA ILE A 137 -2.35 -18.49 -1.16
C ILE A 137 -2.19 -19.17 0.20
N SER A 138 -3.31 -19.46 0.87
CA SER A 138 -3.29 -19.95 2.26
C SER A 138 -2.24 -21.07 2.45
N PRO A 139 -1.35 -20.97 3.46
CA PRO A 139 -1.27 -19.96 4.52
C PRO A 139 -0.21 -18.86 4.26
N ARG A 140 0.07 -18.47 3.01
CA ARG A 140 1.20 -17.60 2.67
C ARG A 140 0.90 -16.46 1.70
N TRP A 141 1.58 -15.35 1.91
CA TRP A 141 1.67 -14.28 0.91
C TRP A 141 2.66 -14.64 -0.18
N VAL A 142 2.23 -14.54 -1.44
CA VAL A 142 3.07 -14.84 -2.61
C VAL A 142 2.99 -13.69 -3.60
N CYS A 143 4.13 -13.32 -4.16
CA CYS A 143 4.22 -12.41 -5.29
C CYS A 143 4.77 -13.16 -6.51
N ARG A 144 3.98 -13.24 -7.57
CA ARG A 144 4.33 -13.85 -8.87
C ARG A 144 4.32 -12.80 -9.96
N VAL A 145 5.17 -12.93 -10.97
CA VAL A 145 5.31 -11.96 -12.05
C VAL A 145 5.40 -12.62 -13.42
N GLY A 146 4.92 -11.89 -14.42
CA GLY A 146 4.84 -12.30 -15.81
C GLY A 146 3.76 -13.33 -16.08
N ASP A 147 3.52 -13.59 -17.36
CA ASP A 147 2.68 -14.67 -17.89
C ASP A 147 3.44 -15.28 -19.09
N PHE A 148 4.19 -16.36 -18.86
CA PHE A 148 5.09 -16.95 -19.86
C PHE A 148 4.53 -18.24 -20.44
N LYS A 149 4.59 -18.39 -21.76
CA LYS A 149 4.04 -19.56 -22.45
C LYS A 149 4.97 -20.77 -22.31
N SER A 150 6.28 -20.53 -22.35
CA SER A 150 7.31 -21.55 -22.24
C SER A 150 8.17 -21.36 -20.99
N ARG A 151 8.85 -22.43 -20.59
CA ARG A 151 9.77 -22.38 -19.44
C ARG A 151 11.06 -21.64 -19.82
N GLU A 152 11.48 -21.74 -21.07
CA GLU A 152 12.66 -21.08 -21.64
C GLU A 152 12.51 -19.55 -21.55
N GLU A 153 11.36 -19.02 -21.97
CA GLU A 153 11.04 -17.59 -21.88
C GLU A 153 11.07 -17.11 -20.43
N ALA A 154 10.44 -17.86 -19.52
CA ALA A 154 10.49 -17.57 -18.09
C ALA A 154 11.93 -17.64 -17.52
N ALA A 155 12.77 -18.54 -18.04
CA ALA A 155 14.16 -18.70 -17.60
C ALA A 155 15.04 -17.54 -18.06
N GLU A 156 14.85 -17.02 -19.27
CA GLU A 156 15.55 -15.83 -19.74
C GLU A 156 15.21 -14.61 -18.89
N GLN A 157 13.92 -14.41 -18.60
CA GLN A 157 13.48 -13.32 -17.73
C GLN A 157 14.00 -13.50 -16.30
N LEU A 158 13.97 -14.71 -15.76
CA LEU A 158 14.54 -14.99 -14.44
C LEU A 158 16.05 -14.68 -14.38
N ARG A 159 16.82 -14.97 -15.44
CA ARG A 159 18.24 -14.61 -15.52
C ARG A 159 18.43 -13.09 -15.48
N LYS A 160 17.63 -12.33 -16.23
CA LYS A 160 17.64 -10.86 -16.19
C LYS A 160 17.29 -10.32 -14.80
N MET A 161 16.28 -10.90 -14.15
CA MET A 161 15.90 -10.57 -12.76
C MET A 161 17.05 -10.83 -11.78
N ARG A 162 17.69 -11.99 -11.86
CA ARG A 162 18.82 -12.34 -10.99
C ARG A 162 20.06 -11.47 -11.23
N ALA A 163 20.28 -11.00 -12.46
CA ALA A 163 21.39 -10.10 -12.78
C ALA A 163 21.31 -8.76 -12.01
N THR A 164 20.11 -8.32 -11.61
CA THR A 164 19.95 -7.13 -10.75
C THR A 164 20.34 -7.36 -9.29
N GLN A 165 20.66 -8.59 -8.90
CA GLN A 165 20.92 -9.06 -7.52
C GLN A 165 19.74 -8.93 -6.53
N LYS A 166 18.71 -8.13 -6.84
CA LYS A 166 17.53 -7.90 -6.00
C LYS A 166 16.54 -9.08 -5.98
N PHE A 167 16.64 -9.99 -6.95
CA PHE A 167 15.72 -11.12 -7.13
C PHE A 167 16.45 -12.47 -7.17
N SER A 168 17.50 -12.64 -6.36
CA SER A 168 18.30 -13.88 -6.28
C SER A 168 17.44 -15.11 -5.92
N GLU A 169 16.48 -14.94 -5.01
CA GLU A 169 15.57 -15.98 -4.52
C GLU A 169 14.40 -16.28 -5.48
N ALA A 170 14.31 -15.58 -6.61
CA ALA A 170 13.22 -15.79 -7.54
C ALA A 170 13.28 -17.18 -8.19
N SER A 171 12.11 -17.78 -8.43
CA SER A 171 11.97 -19.14 -8.98
C SER A 171 10.83 -19.22 -9.99
N ILE A 172 10.90 -20.16 -10.94
CA ILE A 172 9.82 -20.37 -11.92
C ILE A 172 8.79 -21.34 -11.33
N VAL A 173 7.51 -21.00 -11.47
CA VAL A 173 6.37 -21.79 -11.00
C VAL A 173 5.40 -22.01 -12.16
N LYS A 174 4.94 -23.24 -12.33
CA LYS A 174 3.90 -23.60 -13.28
C LYS A 174 2.54 -23.11 -12.76
N SER A 175 1.78 -22.36 -13.57
CA SER A 175 0.46 -21.85 -13.18
C SER A 175 -0.45 -21.63 -14.37
N LYS A 176 -1.75 -21.46 -14.11
CA LYS A 176 -2.71 -21.01 -15.14
C LYS A 176 -2.45 -19.54 -15.46
N ILE A 177 -2.25 -19.24 -16.74
CA ILE A 177 -2.08 -17.89 -17.26
C ILE A 177 -3.15 -17.61 -18.31
N TYR A 178 -3.38 -16.33 -18.60
CA TYR A 178 -4.32 -15.92 -19.64
C TYR A 178 -3.55 -15.41 -20.83
N VAL A 179 -3.82 -15.99 -22.00
CA VAL A 179 -3.21 -15.60 -23.26
C VAL A 179 -4.27 -14.96 -24.14
N TYR A 180 -3.93 -13.82 -24.73
CA TYR A 180 -4.73 -13.13 -25.72
C TYR A 180 -4.27 -13.59 -27.11
N TYR A 181 -5.23 -13.94 -27.95
CA TYR A 181 -5.05 -14.29 -29.37
C TYR A 181 -5.72 -13.24 -30.24
#